data_AF-A0A495XN93-F1
#
_entry.id   AF-A0A495XN93-F1
#
_cell.length_a   1.000
_cell.length_b   1.000
_cell.length_c   1.000
_cell.angle_alpha   90.00
_cell.angle_beta   90.00
_cell.angle_gamma   90.00
#
_symmetry.space_group_name_H-M   'P 1'
#
loop_
_entity.id
_entity.type
_entity.pdbx_description
1 polymer ?
#
loop_
_entity_poly.entity_id
_entity_poly.type
_entity_poly.pdbx_seq_one_letter_code
_entity_poly.pdbx_strand_id
1 'polypeptide(L)'
;MRGLRAVVTALLLCASAAFAPPLAHADTEDDAKVVHCLSTAQRTALREAAEALGVAQDPDVVQWRKTNPDSFTRACEALYAAQKTPGPGWFANVLPFLTGLFGALAAFILTTWRERVTRGRAVADALGTAVTEFHDATEVFLRSWTPGRADTDVASKRHKLVDQLARVQAAHPRWPEPTNVIDRLTTGPLGEQLNVGWSANTEENKKRRAACTSELAQIRTTVLSIAIGLSRPLRGLP
;
A
#
# COMPACT_ATOMS: atom_id res chain seq x y z
N MET A 1 -7.58 -2.21 5.59
CA MET A 1 -6.22 -2.26 6.19
C MET A 1 -6.19 -2.93 7.59
N ARG A 2 -7.14 -3.83 7.94
CA ARG A 2 -7.17 -4.51 9.25
C ARG A 2 -6.40 -5.84 9.28
N GLY A 3 -6.17 -6.48 8.12
CA GLY A 3 -5.46 -7.77 8.05
C GLY A 3 -3.94 -7.69 8.26
N LEU A 4 -3.30 -6.56 7.94
CA LEU A 4 -1.85 -6.41 8.08
C LEU A 4 -1.39 -6.38 9.54
N ARG A 5 -2.24 -5.90 10.45
CA ARG A 5 -1.91 -5.83 11.89
C ARG A 5 -1.86 -7.21 12.54
N ALA A 6 -2.73 -8.13 12.15
CA ALA A 6 -2.80 -9.48 12.74
C ALA A 6 -1.56 -10.34 12.44
N VAL A 7 -0.98 -10.20 11.24
CA VAL A 7 0.20 -10.96 10.83
C VAL A 7 1.46 -10.50 11.59
N VAL A 8 1.58 -9.19 11.84
CA VAL A 8 2.70 -8.63 12.62
C VAL A 8 2.62 -9.05 14.10
N THR A 9 1.41 -9.16 14.67
CA THR A 9 1.26 -9.60 16.07
C THR A 9 1.60 -11.08 16.27
N ALA A 10 1.27 -11.94 15.31
CA ALA A 10 1.58 -13.37 15.39
C ALA A 10 3.11 -13.64 15.34
N LEU A 11 3.87 -12.84 14.59
CA LEU A 11 5.33 -12.96 14.51
C LEU A 11 6.06 -12.50 15.80
N LEU A 12 5.50 -11.54 16.53
CA LEU A 12 6.02 -11.08 17.82
C LEU A 12 5.75 -12.06 18.98
N LEU A 13 4.66 -12.83 18.91
CA LEU A 13 4.30 -13.80 19.95
C LEU A 13 5.14 -15.09 19.92
N CYS A 14 5.67 -15.51 18.76
CA CYS A 14 6.58 -16.65 18.70
C CYS A 14 7.99 -16.34 19.26
N ALA A 15 8.38 -15.06 19.34
CA ALA A 15 9.68 -14.67 19.89
C ALA A 15 9.71 -14.59 21.43
N SER A 16 8.55 -14.61 22.10
CA SER A 16 8.43 -14.39 23.55
C SER A 16 8.32 -15.67 24.39
N ALA A 17 8.18 -16.85 23.77
CA ALA A 17 8.04 -18.12 24.50
C ALA A 17 9.36 -18.73 25.01
N ALA A 18 10.50 -18.06 24.86
CA ALA A 18 11.82 -18.60 25.23
C ALA A 18 12.39 -18.10 26.57
N PHE A 19 11.70 -17.19 27.29
CA PHE A 19 12.20 -16.64 28.55
C PHE A 19 11.41 -17.15 29.76
N ALA A 20 11.69 -18.38 30.19
CA ALA A 20 11.38 -18.84 31.54
C ALA A 20 12.62 -18.62 32.43
N PRO A 21 12.51 -18.03 33.64
CA PRO A 21 13.66 -17.83 34.52
C PRO A 21 14.09 -19.17 35.17
N PRO A 22 15.38 -19.53 35.16
CA PRO A 22 15.85 -20.74 35.84
C PRO A 22 15.98 -20.53 37.36
N LEU A 23 15.73 -21.62 38.11
CA LEU A 23 15.88 -21.74 39.56
C LEU A 23 17.36 -21.77 39.96
N ALA A 24 17.73 -20.96 40.96
CA ALA A 24 19.10 -20.77 41.45
C ALA A 24 19.82 -22.09 41.80
N HIS A 25 20.73 -22.51 40.93
CA HIS A 25 21.82 -23.44 41.21
C HIS A 25 23.12 -22.62 41.30
N ALA A 26 24.12 -23.09 42.03
CA ALA A 26 25.45 -22.47 42.03
C ALA A 26 26.02 -22.52 40.60
N ASP A 27 26.04 -21.35 39.96
CA ASP A 27 26.08 -21.22 38.50
C ASP A 27 27.52 -21.18 37.97
N THR A 28 28.13 -22.36 37.85
CA THR A 28 29.48 -22.50 37.28
C THR A 28 29.56 -22.04 35.82
N GLU A 29 28.42 -21.97 35.12
CA GLU A 29 28.36 -21.50 33.74
C GLU A 29 28.46 -19.98 33.67
N ASP A 30 27.79 -19.26 34.58
CA ASP A 30 27.88 -17.80 34.67
C ASP A 30 29.26 -17.31 35.08
N ASP A 31 29.92 -18.02 36.00
CA ASP A 31 31.32 -17.74 36.34
C ASP A 31 32.25 -17.94 35.12
N ALA A 32 32.03 -19.00 34.33
CA ALA A 32 32.79 -19.24 33.10
C ALA A 32 32.54 -18.17 32.03
N LYS A 33 31.31 -17.67 31.88
CA LYS A 33 30.97 -16.55 30.97
C LYS A 33 31.68 -15.27 31.37
N VAL A 34 31.66 -14.93 32.65
CA VAL A 34 32.34 -13.74 33.17
C VAL A 34 33.84 -13.82 32.96
N VAL A 35 34.46 -14.98 33.23
CA VAL A 35 35.89 -15.19 32.96
C VAL A 35 36.21 -15.06 31.47
N HIS A 36 35.36 -15.60 30.59
CA HIS A 36 35.51 -15.47 29.14
C HIS A 36 35.48 -14.01 28.67
N CYS A 37 34.48 -13.24 29.12
CA CYS A 37 34.33 -11.83 28.76
C CYS A 37 35.43 -10.91 29.33
N LEU A 38 36.06 -11.29 30.45
CA LEU A 38 37.18 -10.55 31.04
C LEU A 38 38.54 -10.86 30.41
N SER A 39 38.63 -11.92 29.60
CA SER A 39 39.86 -12.29 28.92
C SER A 39 40.34 -11.19 27.96
N THR A 40 41.65 -10.98 27.86
CA THR A 40 42.24 -9.92 27.01
C THR A 40 41.86 -10.07 25.54
N ALA A 41 41.69 -11.30 25.07
CA ALA A 41 41.28 -11.62 23.71
C ALA A 41 39.86 -11.14 23.38
N GLN A 42 38.96 -11.05 24.36
CA GLN A 42 37.55 -10.72 24.15
C GLN A 42 37.21 -9.25 24.36
N ARG A 43 38.17 -8.43 24.83
CA ARG A 43 37.91 -7.02 25.17
C ARG A 43 37.43 -6.17 24.00
N THR A 44 37.97 -6.40 22.80
CA THR A 44 37.55 -5.66 21.59
C THR A 44 36.13 -6.05 21.19
N ALA A 45 35.85 -7.36 21.10
CA ALA A 45 34.54 -7.87 20.72
C ALA A 45 33.45 -7.52 21.74
N LEU A 46 33.79 -7.45 23.03
CA LEU A 46 32.88 -7.02 24.08
C LEU A 46 32.47 -5.54 23.94
N ARG A 47 33.41 -4.67 23.53
CA ARG A 47 33.11 -3.25 23.26
C ARG A 47 32.24 -3.08 22.02
N GLU A 48 32.52 -3.84 20.97
CA GLU A 48 31.68 -3.85 19.77
C GLU A 48 30.25 -4.31 20.07
N ALA A 49 30.09 -5.34 20.92
CA ALA A 49 28.79 -5.77 21.40
C ALA A 49 28.09 -4.68 22.24
N ALA A 50 28.82 -3.97 23.09
CA ALA A 50 28.28 -2.85 23.88
C ALA A 50 27.78 -1.71 22.99
N GLU A 51 28.54 -1.37 21.96
CA GLU A 51 28.19 -0.35 20.96
C GLU A 51 26.95 -0.76 20.15
N ALA A 52 26.90 -2.01 19.67
CA ALA A 52 25.74 -2.54 18.95
C ALA A 52 24.46 -2.55 19.78
N LEU A 53 24.57 -2.71 21.10
CA LEU A 53 23.46 -2.64 22.05
C LEU A 53 23.15 -1.20 22.52
N GLY A 54 23.96 -0.22 22.15
CA GLY A 54 23.82 1.17 22.57
C GLY A 54 23.99 1.37 24.08
N VAL A 55 24.75 0.51 24.76
CA VAL A 55 24.98 0.62 26.21
C VAL A 55 26.28 1.40 26.51
N ALA A 56 26.26 2.20 27.57
CA ALA A 56 27.44 2.96 28.00
C ALA A 56 28.58 2.02 28.41
N GLN A 57 29.78 2.28 27.90
CA GLN A 57 30.99 1.48 28.14
C GLN A 57 32.14 2.32 28.68
N ASP A 58 32.94 1.74 29.58
CA ASP A 58 34.22 2.32 30.02
C ASP A 58 35.40 1.69 29.24
N PRO A 59 36.49 2.45 29.00
CA PRO A 59 37.68 1.92 28.32
C PRO A 59 38.35 0.77 29.10
N ASP A 60 38.23 0.80 30.43
CA ASP A 60 38.61 -0.28 31.33
C ASP A 60 37.40 -1.17 31.65
N VAL A 61 37.44 -2.40 31.15
CA VAL A 61 36.39 -3.42 31.29
C VAL A 61 36.18 -3.83 32.75
N VAL A 62 37.24 -3.81 33.58
CA VAL A 62 37.13 -4.16 35.01
C VAL A 62 36.40 -3.06 35.77
N GLN A 63 36.69 -1.81 35.43
CA GLN A 63 35.99 -0.66 35.99
C GLN A 63 34.54 -0.60 35.49
N TRP A 64 34.31 -0.90 34.21
CA TRP A 64 32.98 -0.94 33.61
C TRP A 64 32.04 -1.91 34.34
N ARG A 65 32.51 -3.12 34.65
CA ARG A 65 31.76 -4.12 35.41
C ARG A 65 31.35 -3.62 36.80
N LYS A 66 32.19 -2.82 37.46
CA LYS A 66 31.90 -2.28 38.80
C LYS A 66 30.93 -1.10 38.74
N THR A 67 31.10 -0.21 37.77
CA THR A 67 30.28 1.01 37.64
C THR A 67 28.91 0.72 37.04
N ASN A 68 28.84 -0.19 36.05
CA ASN A 68 27.62 -0.52 35.29
C ASN A 68 27.47 -2.04 35.10
N PRO A 69 27.23 -2.81 36.17
CA PRO A 69 27.20 -4.27 36.11
C PRO A 69 26.15 -4.81 35.13
N ASP A 70 24.95 -4.21 35.07
CA ASP A 70 23.87 -4.69 34.19
C ASP A 70 24.16 -4.46 32.70
N SER A 71 24.86 -3.39 32.35
CA SER A 71 25.27 -3.12 30.97
C SER A 71 26.41 -4.05 30.55
N PHE A 72 27.34 -4.31 31.46
CA PHE A 72 28.41 -5.29 31.25
C PHE A 72 27.86 -6.71 31.06
N THR A 73 26.95 -7.15 31.92
CA THR A 73 26.33 -8.49 31.83
C THR A 73 25.59 -8.66 30.51
N ARG A 74 24.77 -7.69 30.10
CA ARG A 74 24.05 -7.74 28.80
C ARG A 74 25.00 -7.81 27.60
N ALA A 75 26.07 -7.03 27.60
CA ALA A 75 27.07 -7.08 26.52
C ALA A 75 27.84 -8.41 26.52
N CYS A 76 28.18 -8.95 27.70
CA CYS A 76 28.85 -10.23 27.85
C CYS A 76 27.96 -11.40 27.39
N GLU A 77 26.68 -11.38 27.74
CA GLU A 77 25.69 -12.36 27.26
C GLU A 77 25.52 -12.31 25.75
N ALA A 78 25.42 -11.12 25.17
CA ALA A 78 25.30 -10.95 23.72
C ALA A 78 26.56 -11.46 22.99
N LEU A 79 27.74 -11.15 23.50
CA LEU A 79 29.01 -11.65 22.96
C LEU A 79 29.10 -13.17 23.07
N TYR A 80 28.77 -13.73 24.23
CA TYR A 80 28.81 -15.17 24.48
C TYR A 80 27.81 -15.92 23.59
N ALA A 81 26.60 -15.38 23.43
CA ALA A 81 25.59 -15.93 22.52
C ALA A 81 26.03 -15.87 21.05
N ALA A 82 26.69 -14.79 20.62
CA ALA A 82 27.20 -14.64 19.27
C ALA A 82 28.35 -15.61 18.95
N GLN A 83 29.19 -15.93 19.93
CA GLN A 83 30.31 -16.86 19.77
C GLN A 83 29.94 -18.32 19.94
N LYS A 84 28.78 -18.60 20.55
CA LYS A 84 28.21 -19.94 20.59
C LYS A 84 27.83 -20.32 19.17
N THR A 85 28.79 -20.91 18.45
CA THR A 85 28.59 -21.34 17.07
C THR A 85 27.42 -22.31 17.10
N PRO A 86 26.27 -21.97 16.49
CA PRO A 86 25.11 -22.83 16.57
C PRO A 86 25.50 -24.17 15.92
N GLY A 87 25.29 -25.26 16.67
CA GLY A 87 25.86 -26.55 16.35
C GLY A 87 25.55 -27.00 14.91
N PRO A 88 26.43 -27.79 14.28
CA PRO A 88 26.21 -28.28 12.92
C PRO A 88 24.85 -29.00 12.85
N GLY A 89 23.88 -28.39 12.15
CA GLY A 89 22.51 -28.92 12.01
C GLY A 89 21.37 -27.94 12.31
N TRP A 90 21.61 -26.82 13.00
CA TRP A 90 20.51 -25.87 13.29
C TRP A 90 19.91 -25.25 12.01
N PHE A 91 20.76 -24.90 11.03
CA PHE A 91 20.32 -24.40 9.73
C PHE A 91 19.46 -25.44 9.00
N ALA A 92 19.79 -26.73 9.12
CA ALA A 92 19.02 -27.81 8.49
C ALA A 92 17.59 -27.93 9.06
N ASN A 93 17.38 -27.53 10.32
CA ASN A 93 16.06 -27.53 10.97
C ASN A 93 15.26 -26.24 10.69
N VAL A 94 15.93 -25.10 10.50
CA VAL A 94 15.28 -23.80 10.27
C VAL A 94 14.97 -23.54 8.79
N LEU A 95 15.78 -24.05 7.86
CA LEU A 95 15.60 -23.87 6.42
C LEU A 95 14.22 -24.32 5.90
N PRO A 96 13.68 -25.49 6.31
CA PRO A 96 12.35 -25.94 5.86
C PRO A 96 11.23 -25.02 6.35
N PHE A 97 11.37 -24.48 7.56
CA PHE A 97 10.40 -23.54 8.12
C PHE A 97 10.44 -22.20 7.39
N LEU A 98 11.64 -21.66 7.14
CA LEU A 98 11.80 -20.42 6.38
C LEU A 98 11.27 -20.57 4.95
N THR A 99 11.61 -21.65 4.26
CA THR A 99 11.12 -21.91 2.90
C THR A 99 9.60 -22.07 2.85
N GLY A 100 9.00 -22.78 3.82
CA GLY A 100 7.54 -22.86 3.97
C GLY A 100 6.88 -21.49 4.23
N LEU A 101 7.47 -20.68 5.12
CA LEU A 101 6.98 -19.34 5.43
C LEU A 101 7.08 -18.38 4.23
N PHE A 102 8.22 -18.39 3.53
CA PHE A 102 8.40 -17.60 2.30
C PHE A 102 7.42 -18.06 1.20
N GLY A 103 7.20 -19.36 1.05
CA GLY A 103 6.22 -19.91 0.12
C GLY A 103 4.80 -19.44 0.43
N ALA A 104 4.39 -19.53 1.70
CA ALA A 104 3.07 -19.07 2.14
C ALA A 104 2.89 -17.56 1.97
N LEU A 105 3.90 -16.76 2.33
CA LEU A 105 3.88 -15.31 2.17
C LEU A 105 3.82 -14.91 0.68
N ALA A 106 4.60 -15.56 -0.17
CA ALA A 106 4.57 -15.32 -1.62
C ALA A 106 3.21 -15.68 -2.22
N ALA A 107 2.63 -16.83 -1.84
CA ALA A 107 1.29 -17.21 -2.26
C ALA A 107 0.22 -16.21 -1.80
N PHE A 108 0.32 -15.71 -0.57
CA PHE A 108 -0.58 -14.68 -0.04
C PHE A 108 -0.45 -13.35 -0.80
N ILE A 109 0.77 -12.89 -1.07
CA ILE A 109 1.01 -11.68 -1.86
C ILE A 109 0.46 -11.87 -3.28
N LEU A 110 0.68 -13.03 -3.90
CA LEU A 110 0.22 -13.32 -5.26
C LEU A 110 -1.31 -13.36 -5.37
N THR A 111 -1.99 -13.99 -4.39
CA THR A 111 -3.46 -14.07 -4.35
C THR A 111 -4.09 -12.70 -4.13
N THR A 112 -3.62 -11.95 -3.12
CA THR A 112 -4.12 -10.58 -2.87
C THR A 112 -3.84 -9.63 -4.04
N TRP A 113 -2.70 -9.76 -4.70
CA TRP A 113 -2.39 -9.02 -5.92
C TRP A 113 -3.34 -9.37 -7.06
N ARG A 114 -3.59 -10.67 -7.28
CA ARG A 114 -4.50 -11.15 -8.34
C ARG A 114 -5.94 -10.67 -8.10
N GLU A 115 -6.44 -10.75 -6.88
CA GLU A 115 -7.75 -10.21 -6.51
C GLU A 115 -7.87 -8.72 -6.79
N ARG A 116 -6.83 -7.96 -6.44
CA ARG A 116 -6.78 -6.51 -6.69
C ARG A 116 -6.79 -6.19 -8.19
N VAL A 117 -6.00 -6.90 -8.99
CA VAL A 117 -5.98 -6.75 -10.44
C VAL A 117 -7.32 -7.09 -11.07
N THR A 118 -7.95 -8.20 -10.68
CA THR A 118 -9.26 -8.61 -11.21
C THR A 118 -10.33 -7.58 -10.87
N ARG A 119 -10.36 -7.09 -9.63
CA ARG A 119 -11.27 -6.02 -9.22
C ARG A 119 -11.02 -4.72 -10.00
N GLY A 120 -9.76 -4.34 -10.18
CA GLY A 120 -9.37 -3.16 -10.96
C GLY A 120 -9.85 -3.24 -12.41
N ARG A 121 -9.71 -4.40 -13.05
CA ARG A 121 -10.23 -4.65 -14.42
C ARG A 121 -11.75 -4.54 -14.49
N ALA A 122 -12.47 -5.16 -13.56
CA ALA A 122 -13.93 -5.09 -13.55
C ALA A 122 -14.44 -3.64 -13.41
N VAL A 123 -13.78 -2.81 -12.59
CA VAL A 123 -14.12 -1.39 -12.46
C VAL A 123 -13.74 -0.61 -13.73
N ALA A 124 -12.58 -0.90 -14.32
CA ALA A 124 -12.14 -0.30 -15.58
C ALA A 124 -13.13 -0.58 -16.73
N ASP A 125 -13.57 -1.83 -16.86
CA ASP A 125 -14.56 -2.25 -17.86
C ASP A 125 -15.90 -1.55 -17.63
N ALA A 126 -16.38 -1.50 -16.38
CA ALA A 126 -17.62 -0.80 -16.02
C ALA A 126 -17.56 0.70 -16.34
N LEU A 127 -16.42 1.36 -16.08
CA LEU A 127 -16.19 2.75 -16.49
C LEU A 127 -16.18 2.91 -18.01
N GLY A 128 -15.49 2.01 -18.71
CA GLY A 128 -15.44 1.98 -20.17
C GLY A 128 -16.83 1.88 -20.78
N THR A 129 -17.65 0.95 -20.30
CA THR A 129 -19.05 0.81 -20.73
C THR A 129 -19.86 2.07 -20.41
N ALA A 130 -19.76 2.60 -19.19
CA ALA A 130 -20.53 3.78 -18.78
C ALA A 130 -20.18 5.03 -19.62
N VAL A 131 -18.89 5.25 -19.92
CA VAL A 131 -18.49 6.41 -20.74
C VAL A 131 -18.88 6.25 -22.21
N THR A 132 -18.84 5.02 -22.76
CA THR A 132 -19.34 4.76 -24.11
C THR A 132 -20.84 4.97 -24.21
N GLU A 133 -21.63 4.43 -23.27
CA GLU A 133 -23.08 4.65 -23.26
C GLU A 133 -23.44 6.14 -23.16
N PHE A 134 -22.75 6.89 -22.29
CA PHE A 134 -22.95 8.34 -22.16
C PHE A 134 -22.55 9.09 -23.44
N HIS A 135 -21.43 8.72 -24.05
CA HIS A 135 -20.95 9.30 -25.30
C HIS A 135 -21.96 9.11 -26.43
N ASP A 136 -22.44 7.89 -26.62
CA ASP A 136 -23.37 7.57 -27.70
C ASP A 136 -24.73 8.27 -27.50
N ALA A 137 -25.25 8.27 -26.27
CA ALA A 137 -26.48 9.01 -25.94
C ALA A 137 -26.34 10.51 -26.21
N THR A 138 -25.20 11.10 -25.83
CA THR A 138 -24.92 12.53 -26.06
C THR A 138 -24.80 12.84 -27.55
N GLU A 139 -24.09 12.02 -28.32
CA GLU A 139 -23.99 12.21 -29.77
C GLU A 139 -25.34 12.10 -30.47
N VAL A 140 -26.17 11.13 -30.08
CA VAL A 140 -27.53 10.99 -30.60
C VAL A 140 -28.35 12.23 -30.28
N PHE A 141 -28.31 12.71 -29.04
CA PHE A 141 -28.99 13.92 -28.61
C PHE A 141 -28.53 15.15 -29.41
N LEU A 142 -27.22 15.38 -29.53
CA LEU A 142 -26.66 16.52 -30.25
C LEU A 142 -27.00 16.50 -31.74
N ARG A 143 -26.95 15.33 -32.39
CA ARG A 143 -27.28 15.18 -33.82
C ARG A 143 -28.76 15.41 -34.12
N SER A 144 -29.64 14.92 -33.24
CA SER A 144 -31.09 14.96 -33.44
C SER A 144 -31.79 15.97 -32.53
N TRP A 145 -31.07 17.00 -32.08
CA TRP A 145 -31.60 18.02 -31.21
C TRP A 145 -32.73 18.80 -31.89
N THR A 146 -33.82 19.00 -31.15
CA THR A 146 -34.94 19.86 -31.52
C THR A 146 -35.39 20.67 -30.30
N PRO A 147 -35.98 21.87 -30.48
CA PRO A 147 -36.52 22.65 -29.37
C PRO A 147 -37.51 21.84 -28.51
N GLY A 148 -37.40 21.95 -27.19
CA GLY A 148 -38.27 21.25 -26.24
C GLY A 148 -37.97 19.76 -26.04
N ARG A 149 -36.99 19.18 -26.75
CA ARG A 149 -36.58 17.80 -26.54
C ARG A 149 -35.93 17.62 -25.17
N ALA A 150 -36.42 16.65 -24.40
CA ALA A 150 -35.81 16.27 -23.12
C ALA A 150 -34.50 15.49 -23.33
N ASP A 151 -33.55 15.67 -22.41
CA ASP A 151 -32.25 14.99 -22.37
C ASP A 151 -32.22 13.83 -21.36
N THR A 152 -33.38 13.22 -21.06
CA THR A 152 -33.54 12.20 -20.00
C THR A 152 -32.57 11.02 -20.13
N ASP A 153 -32.35 10.52 -21.36
CA ASP A 153 -31.41 9.43 -21.61
C ASP A 153 -29.96 9.86 -21.32
N VAL A 154 -29.56 11.04 -21.82
CA VAL A 154 -28.23 11.62 -21.54
C VAL A 154 -28.04 11.83 -20.04
N ALA A 155 -29.04 12.38 -19.34
CA ALA A 155 -29.00 12.61 -17.90
C ALA A 155 -28.85 11.30 -17.11
N SER A 156 -29.59 10.25 -17.51
CA SER A 156 -29.49 8.91 -16.90
C SER A 156 -28.10 8.31 -17.09
N LYS A 157 -27.54 8.35 -18.31
CA LYS A 157 -26.20 7.83 -18.60
C LYS A 157 -25.10 8.65 -17.91
N ARG A 158 -25.27 9.97 -17.82
CA ARG A 158 -24.37 10.84 -17.05
C ARG A 158 -24.35 10.47 -15.58
N HIS A 159 -25.51 10.27 -14.96
CA HIS A 159 -25.60 9.86 -13.55
C HIS A 159 -24.88 8.52 -13.32
N LYS A 160 -25.12 7.54 -14.20
CA LYS A 160 -24.41 6.25 -14.15
C LYS A 160 -22.89 6.43 -14.26
N LEU A 161 -22.39 7.31 -15.12
CA LEU A 161 -20.96 7.60 -15.24
C LEU A 161 -20.41 8.28 -13.99
N VAL A 162 -21.10 9.29 -13.45
CA VAL A 162 -20.73 9.99 -12.21
C VAL A 162 -20.66 9.01 -11.03
N ASP A 163 -21.62 8.11 -10.90
CA ASP A 163 -21.62 7.08 -9.86
C ASP A 163 -20.40 6.16 -9.94
N GLN A 164 -19.98 5.75 -11.15
CA GLN A 164 -18.77 4.94 -11.32
C GLN A 164 -17.52 5.73 -10.97
N LEU A 165 -17.43 7.01 -11.38
CA LEU A 165 -16.31 7.88 -11.05
C LEU A 165 -16.21 8.15 -9.54
N ALA A 166 -17.34 8.34 -8.85
CA ALA A 166 -17.38 8.54 -7.41
C ALA A 166 -16.88 7.30 -6.65
N ARG A 167 -17.20 6.09 -7.13
CA ARG A 167 -16.63 4.85 -6.56
C ARG A 167 -15.11 4.78 -6.74
N VAL A 168 -14.60 5.21 -7.88
CA VAL A 168 -13.15 5.28 -8.14
C VAL A 168 -12.50 6.32 -7.25
N GLN A 169 -13.08 7.51 -7.11
CA GLN A 169 -12.62 8.56 -6.20
C GLN A 169 -12.53 8.05 -4.75
N ALA A 170 -13.56 7.35 -4.26
CA ALA A 170 -13.56 6.77 -2.93
C ALA A 170 -12.47 5.70 -2.73
N ALA A 171 -12.19 4.90 -3.77
CA ALA A 171 -11.13 3.89 -3.74
C ALA A 171 -9.72 4.48 -3.92
N HIS A 172 -9.61 5.63 -4.61
CA HIS A 172 -8.36 6.30 -4.96
C HIS A 172 -8.40 7.81 -4.63
N PRO A 173 -8.44 8.21 -3.34
CA PRO A 173 -8.68 9.61 -2.95
C PRO A 173 -7.60 10.60 -3.37
N ARG A 174 -6.40 10.10 -3.74
CA ARG A 174 -5.26 10.91 -4.19
C ARG A 174 -5.26 11.14 -5.70
N TRP A 175 -6.16 10.51 -6.45
CA TRP A 175 -6.28 10.72 -7.90
C TRP A 175 -7.20 11.92 -8.15
N PRO A 176 -6.69 13.06 -8.65
CA PRO A 176 -7.52 14.23 -8.92
C PRO A 176 -8.44 14.04 -10.14
N GLU A 177 -8.11 13.12 -11.05
CA GLU A 177 -8.78 12.99 -12.35
C GLU A 177 -10.27 12.64 -12.24
N PRO A 178 -10.73 11.68 -11.41
CA PRO A 178 -12.14 11.40 -11.24
C PRO A 178 -12.93 12.63 -10.78
N THR A 179 -12.40 13.40 -9.83
CA THR A 179 -13.02 14.65 -9.34
C THR A 179 -13.15 15.66 -10.47
N ASN A 180 -12.06 15.90 -11.21
CA ASN A 180 -12.07 16.83 -12.33
C ASN A 180 -13.10 16.44 -13.41
N VAL A 181 -13.28 15.15 -13.69
CA VAL A 181 -14.28 14.68 -14.66
C VAL A 181 -15.70 14.85 -14.10
N ILE A 182 -15.94 14.54 -12.83
CA ILE A 182 -17.23 14.76 -12.17
C ILE A 182 -17.62 16.25 -12.22
N ASP A 183 -16.69 17.15 -11.90
CA ASP A 183 -16.91 18.59 -11.93
C ASP A 183 -17.25 19.07 -13.35
N ARG A 184 -16.55 18.57 -14.38
CA ARG A 184 -16.85 18.87 -15.79
C ARG A 184 -18.22 18.34 -16.23
N LEU A 185 -18.61 17.15 -15.79
CA LEU A 185 -19.92 16.55 -16.09
C LEU A 185 -21.08 17.27 -15.40
N THR A 186 -20.83 17.96 -14.28
CA THR A 186 -21.88 18.65 -13.51
C THR A 186 -21.98 20.12 -13.85
N THR A 187 -20.85 20.81 -13.97
CA THR A 187 -20.77 22.27 -14.14
C THR A 187 -20.39 22.72 -15.55
N GLY A 188 -19.85 21.82 -16.37
CA GLY A 188 -19.32 22.15 -17.69
C GLY A 188 -20.40 22.26 -18.78
N PRO A 189 -19.99 22.32 -20.06
CA PRO A 189 -20.90 22.37 -21.20
C PRO A 189 -21.87 21.18 -21.31
N LEU A 190 -21.51 20.05 -20.71
CA LEU A 190 -22.34 18.82 -20.62
C LEU A 190 -23.07 18.69 -19.26
N GLY A 191 -23.14 19.79 -18.52
CA GLY A 191 -23.69 19.92 -17.18
C GLY A 191 -25.15 19.48 -17.04
N GLU A 192 -25.70 19.66 -15.84
CA GLU A 192 -26.92 19.00 -15.35
C GLU A 192 -28.15 19.02 -16.30
N GLN A 193 -28.30 20.03 -17.16
CA GLN A 193 -29.37 20.08 -18.15
C GLN A 193 -28.82 20.44 -19.53
N LEU A 194 -28.62 19.43 -20.38
CA LEU A 194 -28.08 19.63 -21.72
C LEU A 194 -29.10 20.29 -22.64
N ASN A 195 -30.40 20.20 -22.33
CA ASN A 195 -31.49 20.81 -23.09
C ASN A 195 -31.63 22.34 -22.87
N VAL A 196 -30.96 22.93 -21.89
CA VAL A 196 -31.04 24.37 -21.58
C VAL A 196 -30.00 25.17 -22.35
N GLY A 197 -30.37 26.38 -22.81
CA GLY A 197 -29.45 27.33 -23.43
C GLY A 197 -29.13 27.06 -24.90
N TRP A 198 -29.95 26.25 -25.56
CA TRP A 198 -30.02 26.22 -27.02
C TRP A 198 -30.92 27.35 -27.52
N SER A 199 -30.54 28.03 -28.59
CA SER A 199 -31.30 29.15 -29.14
C SER A 199 -31.93 28.79 -30.49
N ALA A 200 -32.80 29.64 -31.01
CA ALA A 200 -33.27 29.51 -32.39
C ALA A 200 -32.18 29.89 -33.41
N ASN A 201 -31.07 30.48 -32.97
CA ASN A 201 -29.97 30.92 -33.83
C ASN A 201 -29.08 29.74 -34.22
N THR A 202 -29.04 29.44 -35.52
CA THR A 202 -28.27 28.34 -36.09
C THR A 202 -26.77 28.45 -35.79
N GLU A 203 -26.17 29.65 -35.77
CA GLU A 203 -24.74 29.82 -35.53
C GLU A 203 -24.35 29.61 -34.07
N GLU A 204 -25.17 30.04 -33.12
CA GLU A 204 -24.97 29.78 -31.70
C GLU A 204 -25.08 28.28 -31.40
N ASN A 205 -26.08 27.60 -31.98
CA ASN A 205 -26.23 26.15 -31.86
C ASN A 205 -25.05 25.38 -32.46
N LYS A 206 -24.49 25.83 -33.60
CA LYS A 206 -23.28 25.24 -34.18
C LYS A 206 -22.10 25.36 -33.21
N LYS A 207 -21.85 26.56 -32.66
CA LYS A 207 -20.76 26.80 -31.69
C LYS A 207 -20.94 25.96 -30.43
N ARG A 208 -22.15 25.92 -29.87
CA ARG A 208 -22.47 25.12 -28.68
C ARG A 208 -22.28 23.63 -28.93
N ARG A 209 -22.75 23.12 -30.08
CA ARG A 209 -22.55 21.71 -30.48
C ARG A 209 -21.06 21.38 -30.58
N ALA A 210 -20.26 22.24 -31.22
CA ALA A 210 -18.82 22.06 -31.32
C ALA A 210 -18.14 22.02 -29.94
N ALA A 211 -18.53 22.91 -29.02
CA ALA A 211 -18.04 22.91 -27.64
C ALA A 211 -18.41 21.61 -26.91
N CYS A 212 -19.67 21.15 -27.02
CA CYS A 212 -20.13 19.89 -26.41
C CYS A 212 -19.40 18.68 -26.98
N THR A 213 -19.20 18.60 -28.29
CA THR A 213 -18.47 17.50 -28.94
C THR A 213 -17.00 17.47 -28.51
N SER A 214 -16.34 18.63 -28.44
CA SER A 214 -14.96 18.73 -27.96
C SER A 214 -14.84 18.28 -26.50
N GLU A 215 -15.72 18.76 -25.63
CA GLU A 215 -15.79 18.38 -24.22
C GLU A 215 -16.03 16.89 -24.04
N LEU A 216 -16.94 16.32 -24.83
CA LEU A 216 -17.27 14.89 -24.80
C LEU A 216 -16.06 14.01 -25.17
N ALA A 217 -15.30 14.40 -26.19
CA ALA A 217 -14.09 13.68 -26.60
C ALA A 217 -12.99 13.73 -25.52
N GLN A 218 -12.83 14.87 -24.86
CA GLN A 218 -11.88 15.02 -23.75
C GLN A 218 -12.28 14.15 -22.55
N ILE A 219 -13.54 14.21 -22.11
CA ILE A 219 -14.05 13.37 -21.01
C ILE A 219 -13.85 11.89 -21.33
N ARG A 220 -14.20 11.45 -22.55
CA ARG A 220 -13.98 10.06 -22.96
C ARG A 220 -12.52 9.64 -22.83
N THR A 221 -11.61 10.48 -23.32
CA THR A 221 -10.17 10.20 -23.26
C THR A 221 -9.67 10.12 -21.82
N THR A 222 -10.08 11.05 -20.96
CA THR A 222 -9.71 11.07 -19.54
C THR A 222 -10.30 9.87 -18.77
N VAL A 223 -11.55 9.50 -19.02
CA VAL A 223 -12.13 8.32 -18.35
C VAL A 223 -11.44 7.03 -18.79
N LEU A 224 -11.09 6.91 -20.08
CA LEU A 224 -10.33 5.76 -20.57
C LEU A 224 -8.90 5.71 -19.99
N SER A 225 -8.26 6.86 -19.77
CA SER A 225 -6.94 6.87 -19.09
C SER A 225 -7.04 6.44 -17.63
N ILE A 226 -8.10 6.84 -16.91
CA ILE A 226 -8.41 6.36 -15.55
C ILE A 226 -8.61 4.83 -15.57
N ALA A 227 -9.42 4.32 -16.51
CA ALA A 227 -9.66 2.88 -16.67
C ALA A 227 -8.36 2.10 -16.93
N ILE A 228 -7.48 2.62 -17.78
CA ILE A 228 -6.15 2.04 -18.02
C ILE A 228 -5.32 2.03 -16.73
N GLY A 229 -5.36 3.13 -15.95
CA GLY A 229 -4.70 3.22 -14.64
C GLY A 229 -5.16 2.15 -13.66
N LEU A 230 -6.47 1.92 -13.58
CA LEU A 230 -7.07 0.87 -12.71
C LEU A 230 -6.64 -0.54 -13.10
N SER A 231 -6.38 -0.80 -14.38
CA SER A 231 -5.91 -2.10 -14.85
C SER A 231 -4.41 -2.36 -14.62
N ARG A 232 -3.63 -1.32 -14.26
CA ARG A 232 -2.16 -1.36 -14.11
C ARG A 232 -1.71 -0.93 -12.70
N PRO A 233 -1.75 -1.83 -11.70
CA PRO A 233 -1.51 -1.46 -10.28
C PRO A 233 -0.08 -1.00 -9.95
N LEU A 234 0.89 -1.17 -10.86
CA LEU A 234 2.31 -0.88 -10.61
C LEU A 234 2.81 0.45 -11.20
N ARG A 235 2.02 1.13 -12.03
CA ARG A 235 2.34 2.52 -12.37
C ARG A 235 1.74 3.40 -11.30
N GLY A 236 2.57 3.84 -10.36
CA GLY A 236 2.27 5.06 -9.63
C GLY A 236 2.07 6.15 -10.68
N LEU A 237 0.83 6.61 -10.85
CA LEU A 237 0.59 7.90 -11.47
C LEU A 237 1.23 8.95 -10.55
N PRO A 238 1.95 9.93 -11.11
CA PRO A 238 2.70 10.92 -10.35
C PRO A 238 1.82 11.71 -9.36
#